data_AF-A0A7J4E3Y4-F1
#
_entry.id   AF-A0A7J4E3Y4-F1
#
_cell.length_a   1.000
_cell.length_b   1.000
_cell.length_c   1.000
_cell.angle_alpha   90.00
_cell.angle_beta   90.00
_cell.angle_gamma   90.00
#
_symmetry.space_group_name_H-M   'P 1'
#
loop_
_entity.id
_entity.type
_entity.pdbx_description
1 polymer ?
#
loop_
_entity_poly.entity_id
_entity_poly.type
_entity_poly.pdbx_seq_one_letter_code
_entity_poly.pdbx_strand_id
1 'polypeptide(L)'
;MNYSGFENYGLKLPFGEEVMETAGQPVPGTAFVDVRAQALRLPPEKLLERLKKPYEPKFSAGIWFFGGGSSRFHFPYKKDLSIEERLRMAGEMAKYGLKAVEAHYPWEINEDNLHLYRELEKSRGVKVSVVGGIGGDFRQKNAQFGTVSSPIKEVREKYLEATIGGLRLAKELGAVAVCWPGADGYTYSLGTLFYDMWDRFEAALAKAMDEVPGVRVAIEPKPYEPAINNIYRTTADGLLMAKDVEKRLRNPKNLKLLEQGHALVGLNPEVGHVRMGFEDVAYAYARVLREGRLAHVHLNSQPLGNYD
;
A
#
# COMPACT_ATOMS: atom_id res chain seq x y z
N MET A 1 -5.31 40.05 9.06
CA MET A 1 -5.59 39.41 7.75
C MET A 1 -6.60 38.30 7.99
N ASN A 2 -7.81 38.41 7.45
CA ASN A 2 -8.74 37.28 7.37
C ASN A 2 -8.20 36.31 6.31
N TYR A 3 -7.28 35.43 6.71
CA TYR A 3 -6.86 34.34 5.85
C TYR A 3 -8.03 33.36 5.76
N SER A 4 -8.79 33.42 4.65
CA SER A 4 -9.69 32.33 4.24
C SER A 4 -8.84 31.15 3.76
N GLY A 5 -8.07 30.53 4.67
CA GLY A 5 -7.19 29.39 4.38
C GLY A 5 -7.95 28.12 3.95
N PHE A 6 -9.27 28.19 3.98
CA PHE A 6 -10.21 27.09 3.79
C PHE A 6 -10.92 27.11 2.43
N GLU A 7 -10.79 28.16 1.62
CA GLU A 7 -11.28 28.21 0.22
C GLU A 7 -10.37 27.48 -0.78
N ASN A 8 -9.56 26.52 -0.31
CA ASN A 8 -8.61 25.72 -1.10
C ASN A 8 -7.72 26.53 -2.08
N TYR A 9 -7.58 27.84 -1.85
CA TYR A 9 -6.91 28.79 -2.74
C TYR A 9 -7.33 28.66 -4.23
N GLY A 10 -8.63 28.46 -4.48
CA GLY A 10 -9.18 28.35 -5.83
C GLY A 10 -9.03 26.97 -6.48
N LEU A 11 -8.45 25.99 -5.80
CA LEU A 11 -8.40 24.60 -6.27
C LEU A 11 -9.79 23.96 -6.18
N LYS A 12 -10.37 23.64 -7.34
CA LYS A 12 -11.63 22.90 -7.45
C LYS A 12 -11.36 21.39 -7.40
N LEU A 13 -11.97 20.72 -6.43
CA LEU A 13 -12.01 19.26 -6.36
C LEU A 13 -13.25 18.76 -7.15
N PRO A 14 -13.23 17.53 -7.68
CA PRO A 14 -14.38 16.93 -8.36
C PRO A 14 -15.51 16.51 -7.38
N PHE A 15 -15.37 16.85 -6.10
CA PHE A 15 -16.28 16.58 -5.01
C PHE A 15 -16.21 17.73 -3.99
N GLY A 16 -17.27 17.90 -3.20
CA GLY A 16 -17.36 18.85 -2.10
C GLY A 16 -17.40 18.15 -0.74
N GLU A 17 -18.02 18.80 0.24
CA GLU A 17 -18.11 18.27 1.61
C GLU A 17 -19.04 17.05 1.75
N GLU A 18 -19.86 16.74 0.74
CA GLU A 18 -20.77 15.59 0.75
C GLU A 18 -20.04 14.25 0.93
N VAL A 19 -18.77 14.16 0.53
CA VAL A 19 -17.95 12.94 0.73
C VAL A 19 -17.58 12.69 2.20
N MET A 20 -17.88 13.62 3.11
CA MET A 20 -17.75 13.40 4.55
C MET A 20 -18.71 12.32 5.05
N GLU A 21 -19.88 12.16 4.40
CA GLU A 21 -20.87 11.13 4.77
C GLU A 21 -20.41 9.72 4.40
N THR A 22 -19.62 9.61 3.32
CA THR A 22 -19.08 8.34 2.82
C THR A 22 -17.67 8.04 3.33
N ALA A 23 -17.05 8.95 4.07
CA ALA A 23 -15.67 8.84 4.52
C ALA A 23 -15.42 7.53 5.30
N GLY A 24 -14.47 6.72 4.82
CA GLY A 24 -14.13 5.42 5.39
C GLY A 24 -15.17 4.31 5.15
N GLN A 25 -16.26 4.59 4.44
CA GLN A 25 -17.25 3.59 4.03
C GLN A 25 -16.83 2.91 2.73
N PRO A 26 -17.23 1.64 2.50
CA PRO A 26 -17.01 0.96 1.22
C PRO A 26 -17.58 1.74 0.04
N VAL A 27 -16.84 1.87 -1.05
CA VAL A 27 -17.33 2.48 -2.29
C VAL A 27 -18.10 1.43 -3.10
N PRO A 28 -19.36 1.68 -3.50
CA PRO A 28 -20.18 0.70 -4.18
C PRO A 28 -19.51 0.11 -5.43
N GLY A 29 -19.50 -1.22 -5.51
CA GLY A 29 -18.93 -1.95 -6.63
C GLY A 29 -17.39 -1.96 -6.66
N THR A 30 -16.69 -1.52 -5.62
CA THR A 30 -15.23 -1.60 -5.51
C THR A 30 -14.83 -2.43 -4.29
N ALA A 31 -13.52 -2.68 -4.14
CA ALA A 31 -12.94 -3.36 -2.98
C ALA A 31 -12.26 -2.40 -1.99
N PHE A 32 -12.59 -1.11 -2.04
CA PHE A 32 -11.92 -0.08 -1.24
C PHE A 32 -12.90 0.88 -0.57
N VAL A 33 -12.41 1.61 0.43
CA VAL A 33 -13.18 2.63 1.17
C VAL A 33 -13.00 4.03 0.59
N ASP A 34 -13.91 4.94 0.88
CA ASP A 34 -13.79 6.33 0.44
C ASP A 34 -12.78 7.12 1.27
N VAL A 35 -11.76 7.65 0.61
CA VAL A 35 -10.67 8.44 1.21
C VAL A 35 -10.70 9.90 0.76
N ARG A 36 -11.67 10.30 -0.08
CA ARG A 36 -11.74 11.66 -0.67
C ARG A 36 -11.82 12.76 0.38
N ALA A 37 -12.49 12.49 1.50
CA ALA A 37 -12.60 13.41 2.63
C ALA A 37 -11.24 13.87 3.21
N GLN A 38 -10.16 13.12 2.98
CA GLN A 38 -8.80 13.51 3.40
C GLN A 38 -8.31 14.78 2.68
N ALA A 39 -8.73 15.01 1.43
CA ALA A 39 -8.31 16.15 0.62
C ALA A 39 -9.06 17.45 0.95
N LEU A 40 -10.15 17.37 1.74
CA LEU A 40 -10.95 18.53 2.11
C LEU A 40 -10.20 19.41 3.12
N ARG A 41 -10.25 20.73 2.89
CA ARG A 41 -9.80 21.73 3.86
C ARG A 41 -10.97 22.18 4.71
N LEU A 42 -11.14 21.51 5.85
CA LEU A 42 -12.21 21.82 6.78
C LEU A 42 -11.87 23.05 7.64
N PRO A 43 -12.84 23.94 7.92
CA PRO A 43 -12.64 25.07 8.83
C PRO A 43 -12.35 24.60 10.27
N PRO A 44 -11.73 25.45 11.11
CA PRO A 44 -11.27 25.06 12.44
C PRO A 44 -12.37 24.46 13.32
N GLU A 45 -13.60 24.96 13.20
CA GLU A 45 -14.75 24.51 13.98
C GLU A 45 -15.09 23.05 13.68
N LYS A 46 -15.03 22.64 12.40
CA LYS A 46 -15.25 21.26 11.98
C LYS A 46 -14.08 20.35 12.38
N LEU A 47 -12.84 20.85 12.33
CA LEU A 47 -11.68 20.09 12.83
C LEU A 47 -11.81 19.83 14.33
N LEU A 48 -12.22 20.82 15.11
CA LEU A 48 -12.49 20.68 16.55
C LEU A 48 -13.64 19.70 16.82
N GLU A 49 -14.71 19.72 16.04
CA GLU A 49 -15.80 18.75 16.16
C GLU A 49 -15.29 17.31 15.93
N ARG A 50 -14.39 17.11 14.95
CA ARG A 50 -13.79 15.80 14.70
C ARG A 50 -12.90 15.33 15.86
N LEU A 51 -12.11 16.22 16.46
CA LEU A 51 -11.26 15.88 17.62
C LEU A 51 -12.08 15.47 18.85
N LYS A 52 -13.34 15.90 18.95
CA LYS A 52 -14.25 15.50 20.04
C LYS A 52 -14.84 14.10 19.83
N LYS A 53 -14.79 13.54 18.62
CA LYS A 53 -15.30 12.19 18.34
C LYS A 53 -14.27 11.17 18.84
N PRO A 54 -14.68 10.18 19.67
CA PRO A 54 -13.76 9.15 20.13
C PRO A 54 -13.20 8.37 18.93
N TYR A 55 -11.89 8.14 18.94
CA TYR A 55 -11.21 7.34 17.93
C TYR A 55 -10.85 5.98 18.53
N GLU A 56 -11.40 4.91 17.96
CA GLU A 56 -10.99 3.54 18.28
C GLU A 56 -10.00 3.06 17.21
N PRO A 57 -8.72 2.84 17.56
CA PRO A 57 -7.73 2.36 16.62
C PRO A 57 -8.05 0.92 16.18
N LYS A 58 -7.96 0.67 14.88
CA LYS A 58 -8.14 -0.67 14.30
C LYS A 58 -6.76 -1.21 13.94
N PHE A 59 -6.19 -2.03 14.82
CA PHE A 59 -4.85 -2.57 14.61
C PHE A 59 -4.86 -3.78 13.66
N SER A 60 -3.94 -3.75 12.70
CA SER A 60 -3.52 -4.91 11.90
C SER A 60 -2.08 -5.28 12.21
N ALA A 61 -1.69 -6.51 11.87
CA ALA A 61 -0.30 -6.95 11.93
C ALA A 61 0.00 -7.86 10.74
N GLY A 62 1.16 -7.67 10.12
CA GLY A 62 1.68 -8.61 9.13
C GLY A 62 1.93 -9.97 9.75
N ILE A 63 1.50 -11.05 9.09
CA ILE A 63 1.70 -12.40 9.64
C ILE A 63 3.19 -12.77 9.74
N TRP A 64 4.06 -12.08 8.98
CA TRP A 64 5.51 -12.18 9.06
C TRP A 64 6.06 -11.76 10.43
N PHE A 65 5.31 -10.97 11.21
CA PHE A 65 5.69 -10.56 12.57
C PHE A 65 5.75 -11.73 13.57
N PHE A 66 4.92 -12.78 13.37
CA PHE A 66 4.77 -13.85 14.37
C PHE A 66 5.85 -14.94 14.28
N GLY A 67 6.65 -14.97 13.20
CA GLY A 67 7.65 -16.02 12.93
C GLY A 67 9.06 -15.68 13.42
N GLY A 68 10.01 -16.57 13.10
CA GLY A 68 11.44 -16.28 13.19
C GLY A 68 11.91 -15.43 12.01
N GLY A 69 12.72 -14.41 12.28
CA GLY A 69 13.40 -13.60 11.26
C GLY A 69 14.91 -13.85 11.30
N SER A 70 15.52 -14.06 10.14
CA SER A 70 16.98 -14.01 9.97
C SER A 70 17.41 -12.57 9.72
N SER A 71 18.59 -12.19 10.20
CA SER A 71 19.25 -10.98 9.70
C SER A 71 20.32 -11.36 8.68
N ARG A 72 20.83 -10.36 7.96
CA ARG A 72 22.02 -10.48 7.11
C ARG A 72 23.29 -10.95 7.86
N PHE A 73 23.28 -10.95 9.20
CA PHE A 73 24.44 -11.29 10.04
C PHE A 73 24.22 -12.51 10.94
N HIS A 74 22.98 -12.97 11.17
CA HIS A 74 22.70 -14.04 12.13
C HIS A 74 21.45 -14.85 11.79
N PHE A 75 21.47 -16.13 12.14
CA PHE A 75 20.33 -17.04 12.02
C PHE A 75 19.18 -16.65 12.96
N PRO A 76 17.94 -17.09 12.70
CA PRO A 76 16.82 -16.80 13.59
C PRO A 76 17.02 -17.35 15.01
N TYR A 77 16.66 -16.56 16.03
CA TYR A 77 16.61 -17.03 17.42
C TYR A 77 15.35 -17.84 17.75
N LYS A 78 14.31 -17.73 16.91
CA LYS A 78 13.05 -18.44 17.04
C LYS A 78 12.91 -19.46 15.92
N LYS A 79 12.19 -20.55 16.19
CA LYS A 79 11.79 -21.49 15.13
C LYS A 79 10.94 -20.79 14.08
N ASP A 80 11.03 -21.25 12.84
CA ASP A 80 10.05 -20.87 11.85
C ASP A 80 8.68 -21.49 12.19
N LEU A 81 7.62 -20.78 11.82
CA LEU A 81 6.24 -21.16 12.09
C LEU A 81 5.47 -21.31 10.78
N SER A 82 4.64 -22.35 10.72
CA SER A 82 3.65 -22.49 9.66
C SER A 82 2.65 -21.33 9.64
N ILE A 83 1.98 -21.13 8.49
CA ILE A 83 0.91 -20.12 8.37
C ILE A 83 -0.20 -20.38 9.41
N GLU A 84 -0.58 -21.63 9.62
CA GLU A 84 -1.60 -22.00 10.62
C GLU A 84 -1.19 -21.61 12.04
N GLU A 85 0.07 -21.88 12.44
CA GLU A 85 0.58 -21.47 13.75
C GLU A 85 0.58 -19.95 13.92
N ARG A 86 0.99 -19.20 12.89
CA ARG A 86 0.99 -17.72 12.89
C ARG A 86 -0.44 -17.17 13.00
N LEU A 87 -1.40 -17.72 12.25
CA LEU A 87 -2.80 -17.31 12.30
C LEU A 87 -3.46 -17.64 13.64
N ARG A 88 -3.12 -18.77 14.27
CA ARG A 88 -3.56 -19.08 15.63
C ARG A 88 -3.07 -18.03 16.63
N MET A 89 -1.81 -17.63 16.56
CA MET A 89 -1.26 -16.56 17.40
C MET A 89 -1.97 -15.21 17.15
N ALA A 90 -2.21 -14.85 15.89
CA ALA A 90 -2.98 -13.65 15.56
C ALA A 90 -4.41 -13.70 16.15
N GLY A 91 -5.07 -14.85 16.08
CA GLY A 91 -6.38 -15.08 16.69
C GLY A 91 -6.38 -14.95 18.22
N GLU A 92 -5.30 -15.34 18.88
CA GLU A 92 -5.12 -15.08 20.32
C GLU A 92 -4.93 -13.59 20.62
N MET A 93 -4.28 -12.84 19.73
CA MET A 93 -4.09 -11.39 19.89
C MET A 93 -5.38 -10.58 19.69
N ALA A 94 -6.45 -11.19 19.16
CA ALA A 94 -7.75 -10.54 19.02
C ALA A 94 -8.29 -10.00 20.36
N LYS A 95 -8.04 -10.71 21.47
CA LYS A 95 -8.43 -10.28 22.82
C LYS A 95 -7.66 -9.04 23.31
N TYR A 96 -6.53 -8.72 22.68
CA TYR A 96 -5.72 -7.54 22.95
C TYR A 96 -5.92 -6.42 21.91
N GLY A 97 -6.90 -6.56 21.01
CA GLY A 97 -7.30 -5.51 20.09
C GLY A 97 -6.85 -5.68 18.63
N LEU A 98 -6.20 -6.80 18.27
CA LEU A 98 -5.92 -7.09 16.86
C LEU A 98 -7.24 -7.32 16.12
N LYS A 99 -7.47 -6.59 15.02
CA LYS A 99 -8.70 -6.67 14.21
C LYS A 99 -8.47 -7.22 12.81
N ALA A 100 -7.22 -7.22 12.35
CA ALA A 100 -6.87 -7.75 11.04
C ALA A 100 -5.44 -8.27 10.97
N VAL A 101 -5.17 -9.06 9.94
CA VAL A 101 -3.84 -9.49 9.53
C VAL A 101 -3.53 -9.02 8.12
N GLU A 102 -2.24 -8.94 7.83
CA GLU A 102 -1.69 -8.62 6.50
C GLU A 102 -0.85 -9.79 6.02
N ALA A 103 -0.93 -10.11 4.74
CA ALA A 103 -0.23 -11.27 4.18
C ALA A 103 0.17 -11.01 2.73
N HIS A 104 1.30 -11.58 2.31
CA HIS A 104 1.78 -11.43 0.94
C HIS A 104 1.30 -12.56 0.02
N TYR A 105 0.84 -12.18 -1.17
CA TYR A 105 0.51 -13.14 -2.23
C TYR A 105 1.75 -13.42 -3.11
N PRO A 106 2.01 -14.68 -3.53
CA PRO A 106 1.27 -15.90 -3.18
C PRO A 106 1.86 -16.69 -2.00
N TRP A 107 2.90 -16.20 -1.33
CA TRP A 107 3.71 -17.05 -0.43
C TRP A 107 3.22 -17.14 1.01
N GLU A 108 2.38 -16.22 1.45
CA GLU A 108 1.77 -16.19 2.77
C GLU A 108 0.27 -16.44 2.69
N ILE A 109 -0.38 -15.87 1.68
CA ILE A 109 -1.78 -16.08 1.36
C ILE A 109 -1.95 -16.42 -0.12
N ASN A 110 -2.75 -17.43 -0.40
CA ASN A 110 -3.12 -17.88 -1.75
C ASN A 110 -4.40 -18.73 -1.69
N GLU A 111 -4.83 -19.23 -2.83
CA GLU A 111 -6.05 -20.02 -3.00
C GLU A 111 -6.05 -21.30 -2.15
N ASP A 112 -4.87 -21.94 -1.94
CA ASP A 112 -4.75 -23.19 -1.20
C ASP A 112 -4.99 -23.00 0.30
N ASN A 113 -4.58 -21.85 0.86
CA ASN A 113 -4.65 -21.58 2.29
C ASN A 113 -5.69 -20.51 2.71
N LEU A 114 -6.42 -19.92 1.76
CA LEU A 114 -7.40 -18.86 2.02
C LEU A 114 -8.47 -19.26 3.04
N HIS A 115 -8.83 -20.54 3.08
CA HIS A 115 -9.80 -21.09 4.04
C HIS A 115 -9.38 -20.85 5.50
N LEU A 116 -8.08 -20.83 5.82
CA LEU A 116 -7.55 -20.56 7.16
C LEU A 116 -7.83 -19.11 7.58
N TYR A 117 -7.68 -18.15 6.67
CA TYR A 117 -7.95 -16.74 6.92
C TYR A 117 -9.44 -16.47 7.10
N ARG A 118 -10.29 -17.13 6.31
CA ARG A 118 -11.75 -17.04 6.47
C ARG A 118 -12.22 -17.63 7.81
N GLU A 119 -11.61 -18.73 8.26
CA GLU A 119 -11.91 -19.30 9.57
C GLU A 119 -11.41 -18.40 10.72
N LEU A 120 -10.25 -17.75 10.56
CA LEU A 120 -9.76 -16.76 11.52
C LEU A 120 -10.73 -15.58 11.66
N GLU A 121 -11.25 -15.05 10.54
CA GLU A 121 -12.27 -13.99 10.56
C GLU A 121 -13.55 -14.46 11.26
N LYS A 122 -14.06 -15.64 10.88
CA LYS A 122 -15.29 -16.20 11.44
C LYS A 122 -15.20 -16.48 12.93
N SER A 123 -14.09 -17.06 13.39
CA SER A 123 -13.94 -17.53 14.78
C SER A 123 -13.42 -16.46 15.74
N ARG A 124 -12.63 -15.50 15.25
CA ARG A 124 -11.95 -14.48 16.08
C ARG A 124 -12.26 -13.04 15.70
N GLY A 125 -12.97 -12.80 14.60
CA GLY A 125 -13.22 -11.45 14.09
C GLY A 125 -11.96 -10.76 13.56
N VAL A 126 -10.93 -11.53 13.18
CA VAL A 126 -9.67 -11.02 12.62
C VAL A 126 -9.66 -11.26 11.12
N LYS A 127 -9.90 -10.21 10.34
CA LYS A 127 -9.99 -10.30 8.88
C LYS A 127 -8.64 -10.09 8.19
N VAL A 128 -8.58 -10.21 6.87
CA VAL A 128 -7.44 -9.73 6.07
C VAL A 128 -7.65 -8.26 5.72
N SER A 129 -6.71 -7.37 6.09
CA SER A 129 -6.78 -5.94 5.72
C SER A 129 -5.90 -5.58 4.53
N VAL A 130 -4.80 -6.31 4.32
CA VAL A 130 -3.83 -6.07 3.25
C VAL A 130 -3.45 -7.38 2.57
N VAL A 131 -3.38 -7.33 1.25
CA VAL A 131 -2.68 -8.30 0.41
C VAL A 131 -1.44 -7.60 -0.16
N GLY A 132 -0.26 -8.01 0.32
CA GLY A 132 1.04 -7.54 -0.14
C GLY A 132 1.61 -8.39 -1.29
N GLY A 133 2.81 -8.06 -1.76
CA GLY A 133 3.46 -8.75 -2.89
C GLY A 133 2.98 -8.26 -4.27
N ILE A 134 2.21 -7.18 -4.29
CA ILE A 134 1.78 -6.48 -5.51
C ILE A 134 3.01 -5.79 -6.10
N GLY A 135 3.19 -5.89 -7.41
CA GLY A 135 4.39 -5.38 -8.09
C GLY A 135 5.52 -6.40 -8.13
N GLY A 136 5.67 -7.30 -7.15
CA GLY A 136 6.55 -8.46 -7.26
C GLY A 136 7.06 -9.06 -5.95
N ASP A 137 7.87 -10.11 -6.08
CA ASP A 137 8.48 -10.85 -4.95
C ASP A 137 10.00 -10.64 -4.93
N PHE A 138 10.45 -9.77 -4.03
CA PHE A 138 11.87 -9.42 -3.87
C PHE A 138 12.75 -10.57 -3.38
N ARG A 139 12.16 -11.67 -2.88
CA ARG A 139 12.90 -12.80 -2.29
C ARG A 139 13.45 -13.75 -3.34
N GLN A 140 12.96 -13.67 -4.57
CA GLN A 140 13.26 -14.62 -5.63
C GLN A 140 14.58 -14.28 -6.33
N LYS A 141 15.38 -15.31 -6.65
CA LYS A 141 16.66 -15.13 -7.38
C LYS A 141 16.48 -14.46 -8.74
N ASN A 142 15.39 -14.73 -9.44
CA ASN A 142 15.12 -14.12 -10.74
C ASN A 142 14.68 -12.65 -10.66
N ALA A 143 14.47 -12.10 -9.45
CA ALA A 143 14.20 -10.68 -9.22
C ALA A 143 15.48 -9.83 -9.07
N GLN A 144 16.68 -10.40 -9.31
CA GLN A 144 17.96 -9.69 -9.14
C GLN A 144 18.11 -8.39 -9.96
N PHE A 145 17.31 -8.23 -11.03
CA PHE A 145 17.28 -7.02 -11.87
C PHE A 145 15.93 -6.31 -11.79
N GLY A 146 15.21 -6.46 -10.68
CA GLY A 146 13.84 -6.01 -10.52
C GLY A 146 12.81 -7.07 -10.86
N THR A 147 11.55 -6.73 -10.65
CA THR A 147 10.39 -7.59 -10.85
C THR A 147 9.64 -7.17 -12.12
N VAL A 148 8.56 -6.41 -12.03
CA VAL A 148 7.86 -5.85 -13.19
C VAL A 148 8.66 -4.73 -13.89
N SER A 149 9.64 -4.11 -13.23
CA SER A 149 10.58 -3.18 -13.92
C SER A 149 11.74 -3.89 -14.64
N SER A 150 11.88 -5.21 -14.49
CA SER A 150 13.02 -5.97 -14.99
C SER A 150 13.26 -5.74 -16.49
N PRO A 151 14.51 -5.61 -16.97
CA PRO A 151 14.78 -5.60 -18.41
C PRO A 151 14.46 -6.95 -19.07
N ILE A 152 14.41 -8.04 -18.30
CA ILE A 152 14.14 -9.40 -18.80
C ILE A 152 12.63 -9.60 -18.92
N LYS A 153 12.15 -9.88 -20.14
CA LYS A 153 10.72 -9.92 -20.46
C LYS A 153 9.97 -11.01 -19.68
N GLU A 154 10.54 -12.20 -19.61
CA GLU A 154 9.95 -13.37 -18.97
C GLU A 154 9.78 -13.16 -17.46
N VAL A 155 10.72 -12.40 -16.85
CA VAL A 155 10.64 -11.99 -15.45
C VAL A 155 9.47 -11.03 -15.24
N ARG A 156 9.33 -10.03 -16.12
CA ARG A 156 8.20 -9.08 -16.04
C ARG A 156 6.86 -9.77 -16.19
N GLU A 157 6.73 -10.66 -17.17
CA GLU A 157 5.47 -11.37 -17.44
C GLU A 157 5.06 -12.24 -16.24
N LYS A 158 6.00 -12.97 -15.64
CA LYS A 158 5.77 -13.73 -14.41
C LYS A 158 5.23 -12.86 -13.27
N TYR A 159 5.87 -11.72 -12.99
CA TYR A 159 5.45 -10.86 -11.88
C TYR A 159 4.19 -10.05 -12.17
N LEU A 160 3.91 -9.76 -13.44
CA LEU A 160 2.63 -9.19 -13.87
C LEU A 160 1.49 -10.18 -13.58
N GLU A 161 1.64 -11.45 -13.95
CA GLU A 161 0.62 -12.48 -13.67
C GLU A 161 0.40 -12.67 -12.17
N ALA A 162 1.47 -12.72 -11.38
CA ALA A 162 1.37 -12.78 -9.92
C ALA A 162 0.67 -11.54 -9.33
N THR A 163 0.98 -10.34 -9.86
CA THR A 163 0.33 -9.09 -9.46
C THR A 163 -1.17 -9.14 -9.76
N ILE A 164 -1.58 -9.62 -10.94
CA ILE A 164 -2.99 -9.80 -11.29
C ILE A 164 -3.69 -10.75 -10.32
N GLY A 165 -3.05 -11.88 -9.97
CA GLY A 165 -3.57 -12.82 -8.96
C GLY A 165 -3.77 -12.16 -7.60
N GLY A 166 -2.75 -11.45 -7.10
CA GLY A 166 -2.83 -10.71 -5.84
C GLY A 166 -3.92 -9.64 -5.83
N LEU A 167 -4.11 -8.92 -6.95
CA LEU A 167 -5.21 -7.94 -7.07
C LEU A 167 -6.60 -8.61 -7.07
N ARG A 168 -6.75 -9.79 -7.69
CA ARG A 168 -8.01 -10.56 -7.63
C ARG A 168 -8.33 -10.98 -6.20
N LEU A 169 -7.33 -11.50 -5.49
CA LEU A 169 -7.48 -11.88 -4.09
C LEU A 169 -7.79 -10.68 -3.18
N ALA A 170 -7.08 -9.57 -3.35
CA ALA A 170 -7.35 -8.33 -2.62
C ALA A 170 -8.80 -7.85 -2.85
N LYS A 171 -9.26 -7.94 -4.11
CA LYS A 171 -10.63 -7.59 -4.48
C LYS A 171 -11.67 -8.46 -3.79
N GLU A 172 -11.44 -9.77 -3.77
CA GLU A 172 -12.33 -10.74 -3.14
C GLU A 172 -12.46 -10.49 -1.64
N LEU A 173 -11.35 -10.15 -0.98
CA LEU A 173 -11.29 -9.93 0.47
C LEU A 173 -11.69 -8.50 0.89
N GLY A 174 -11.86 -7.58 -0.06
CA GLY A 174 -12.02 -6.16 0.26
C GLY A 174 -10.81 -5.58 1.00
N ALA A 175 -9.61 -6.11 0.69
CA ALA A 175 -8.34 -5.74 1.30
C ALA A 175 -7.61 -4.70 0.43
N VAL A 176 -6.74 -3.91 1.07
CA VAL A 176 -5.84 -2.99 0.34
C VAL A 176 -4.74 -3.80 -0.32
N ALA A 177 -4.49 -3.54 -1.60
CA ALA A 177 -3.40 -4.16 -2.36
C ALA A 177 -2.12 -3.34 -2.17
N VAL A 178 -1.19 -3.78 -1.32
CA VAL A 178 0.05 -3.03 -1.03
C VAL A 178 1.15 -3.43 -2.01
N CYS A 179 1.66 -2.42 -2.72
CA CYS A 179 2.75 -2.53 -3.68
C CYS A 179 4.03 -1.99 -3.03
N TRP A 180 4.95 -2.89 -2.68
CA TRP A 180 6.28 -2.54 -2.20
C TRP A 180 7.34 -3.09 -3.17
N PRO A 181 7.96 -2.25 -4.01
CA PRO A 181 8.84 -2.69 -5.09
C PRO A 181 10.26 -2.97 -4.58
N GLY A 182 10.42 -3.87 -3.62
CA GLY A 182 11.67 -4.02 -2.85
C GLY A 182 12.92 -4.35 -3.69
N ALA A 183 12.77 -5.11 -4.78
CA ALA A 183 13.88 -5.48 -5.67
C ALA A 183 14.04 -4.56 -6.90
N ASP A 184 13.07 -3.69 -7.18
CA ASP A 184 13.08 -2.81 -8.34
C ASP A 184 13.86 -1.53 -8.04
N GLY A 185 14.76 -1.17 -8.94
CA GLY A 185 15.66 -0.06 -8.73
C GLY A 185 16.99 -0.27 -9.43
N TYR A 186 18.05 0.32 -8.90
CA TYR A 186 19.37 0.31 -9.52
C TYR A 186 20.51 0.37 -8.50
N THR A 187 21.63 -0.27 -8.85
CA THR A 187 22.87 -0.19 -8.08
C THR A 187 23.74 0.98 -8.53
N TYR A 188 23.91 1.12 -9.85
CA TYR A 188 24.75 2.15 -10.45
C TYR A 188 23.92 3.05 -11.35
N SER A 189 24.06 4.36 -11.18
CA SER A 189 23.33 5.32 -12.01
C SER A 189 23.81 5.30 -13.47
N LEU A 190 25.11 5.12 -13.68
CA LEU A 190 25.69 5.04 -15.02
C LEU A 190 25.27 3.73 -15.70
N GLY A 191 24.58 3.85 -16.84
CA GLY A 191 24.08 2.70 -17.61
C GLY A 191 22.66 2.28 -17.25
N THR A 192 22.02 2.89 -16.24
CA THR A 192 20.61 2.64 -15.94
C THR A 192 19.71 3.40 -16.91
N LEU A 193 18.86 2.69 -17.64
CA LEU A 193 17.82 3.25 -18.49
C LEU A 193 16.60 3.59 -17.62
N PHE A 194 16.64 4.77 -16.99
CA PHE A 194 15.63 5.17 -15.99
C PHE A 194 14.20 5.21 -16.54
N TYR A 195 14.03 5.74 -17.75
CA TYR A 195 12.72 5.91 -18.38
C TYR A 195 12.09 4.54 -18.60
N ASP A 196 12.83 3.61 -19.20
CA ASP A 196 12.33 2.26 -19.40
C ASP A 196 12.07 1.52 -18.08
N MET A 197 12.87 1.75 -17.04
CA MET A 197 12.64 1.15 -15.73
C MET A 197 11.29 1.58 -15.14
N TRP A 198 11.02 2.90 -15.12
CA TRP A 198 9.75 3.46 -14.67
C TRP A 198 8.59 3.03 -15.56
N ASP A 199 8.73 3.17 -16.88
CA ASP A 199 7.67 2.83 -17.83
C ASP A 199 7.28 1.36 -17.78
N ARG A 200 8.24 0.44 -17.63
CA ARG A 200 7.95 -0.99 -17.48
C ARG A 200 7.14 -1.25 -16.20
N PHE A 201 7.54 -0.65 -15.08
CA PHE A 201 6.83 -0.83 -13.82
C PHE A 201 5.41 -0.24 -13.87
N GLU A 202 5.29 1.02 -14.29
CA GLU A 202 4.04 1.77 -14.30
C GLU A 202 3.04 1.18 -15.29
N ALA A 203 3.49 0.78 -16.48
CA ALA A 203 2.63 0.14 -17.47
C ALA A 203 2.17 -1.25 -17.02
N ALA A 204 3.04 -2.04 -16.36
CA ALA A 204 2.66 -3.35 -15.82
C ALA A 204 1.61 -3.22 -14.71
N LEU A 205 1.80 -2.28 -13.78
CA LEU A 205 0.83 -2.06 -12.70
C LEU A 205 -0.51 -1.53 -13.24
N ALA A 206 -0.48 -0.56 -14.17
CA ALA A 206 -1.69 -0.07 -14.82
C ALA A 206 -2.44 -1.19 -15.55
N LYS A 207 -1.73 -2.04 -16.30
CA LYS A 207 -2.30 -3.22 -16.95
C LYS A 207 -2.95 -4.15 -15.93
N ALA A 208 -2.28 -4.47 -14.82
CA ALA A 208 -2.85 -5.35 -13.80
C ALA A 208 -4.13 -4.77 -13.18
N MET A 209 -4.16 -3.46 -12.93
CA MET A 209 -5.35 -2.76 -12.40
C MET A 209 -6.50 -2.68 -13.41
N ASP A 210 -6.22 -2.63 -14.71
CA ASP A 210 -7.24 -2.65 -15.75
C ASP A 210 -7.84 -4.05 -15.97
N GLU A 211 -7.04 -5.11 -15.76
CA GLU A 211 -7.50 -6.50 -15.71
C GLU A 211 -8.36 -6.78 -14.46
N VAL A 212 -8.13 -6.05 -13.36
CA VAL A 212 -8.85 -6.21 -12.09
C VAL A 212 -9.43 -4.86 -11.63
N PRO A 213 -10.43 -4.30 -12.35
CA PRO A 213 -10.90 -2.94 -12.09
C PRO A 213 -11.70 -2.82 -10.79
N GLY A 214 -11.65 -1.64 -10.19
CA GLY A 214 -12.29 -1.34 -8.91
C GLY A 214 -11.51 -1.82 -7.69
N VAL A 215 -10.20 -2.00 -7.81
CA VAL A 215 -9.27 -2.25 -6.71
C VAL A 215 -8.44 -0.99 -6.49
N ARG A 216 -8.03 -0.73 -5.24
CA ARG A 216 -7.05 0.31 -4.92
C ARG A 216 -5.72 -0.34 -4.60
N VAL A 217 -4.68 0.12 -5.29
CA VAL A 217 -3.30 -0.20 -4.97
C VAL A 217 -2.73 0.89 -4.07
N ALA A 218 -1.91 0.52 -3.09
CA ALA A 218 -1.18 1.45 -2.24
C ALA A 218 0.33 1.26 -2.46
N ILE A 219 1.01 2.23 -3.08
CA ILE A 219 2.48 2.20 -3.21
C ILE A 219 3.11 2.51 -1.85
N GLU A 220 4.09 1.71 -1.47
CA GLU A 220 4.91 1.89 -0.28
C GLU A 220 6.31 2.30 -0.71
N PRO A 221 6.62 3.61 -0.71
CA PRO A 221 7.96 4.07 -1.06
C PRO A 221 8.96 3.62 0.00
N LYS A 222 10.13 3.20 -0.46
CA LYS A 222 11.27 2.86 0.40
C LYS A 222 12.55 3.33 -0.28
N PRO A 223 13.44 4.08 0.38
CA PRO A 223 14.57 4.70 -0.31
C PRO A 223 15.63 3.70 -0.78
N TYR A 224 15.86 2.64 -0.01
CA TYR A 224 16.84 1.59 -0.23
C TYR A 224 16.49 0.35 0.60
N GLU A 225 17.19 -0.75 0.33
CA GLU A 225 17.07 -2.08 0.94
C GLU A 225 15.79 -2.85 0.55
N PRO A 226 15.89 -4.01 -0.14
CA PRO A 226 17.12 -4.66 -0.61
C PRO A 226 17.75 -4.00 -1.84
N ALA A 227 16.97 -3.30 -2.69
CA ALA A 227 17.54 -2.50 -3.78
C ALA A 227 18.37 -1.32 -3.23
N ILE A 228 19.58 -1.10 -3.74
CA ILE A 228 20.49 -0.06 -3.21
C ILE A 228 19.91 1.34 -3.45
N ASN A 229 19.33 1.59 -4.62
CA ASN A 229 18.44 2.72 -4.86
C ASN A 229 17.13 2.14 -5.37
N ASN A 230 16.08 2.21 -4.56
CA ASN A 230 14.77 1.76 -4.99
C ASN A 230 14.23 2.61 -6.15
N ILE A 231 13.34 2.04 -6.96
CA ILE A 231 12.65 2.73 -8.05
C ILE A 231 11.80 3.94 -7.59
N TYR A 232 11.19 3.89 -6.41
CA TYR A 232 10.39 4.98 -5.83
C TYR A 232 10.81 5.22 -4.37
N ARG A 233 11.65 6.24 -4.16
CA ARG A 233 12.48 6.33 -2.95
C ARG A 233 11.83 7.12 -1.83
N THR A 234 11.02 8.10 -2.19
CA THR A 234 10.44 9.07 -1.25
C THR A 234 8.92 9.10 -1.37
N THR A 235 8.26 9.73 -0.40
CA THR A 235 6.83 10.00 -0.45
C THR A 235 6.45 10.81 -1.70
N ALA A 236 7.30 11.76 -2.10
CA ALA A 236 7.09 12.54 -3.32
C ALA A 236 7.16 11.68 -4.59
N ASP A 237 8.12 10.76 -4.68
CA ASP A 237 8.23 9.82 -5.81
C ASP A 237 7.01 8.89 -5.87
N GLY A 238 6.54 8.39 -4.72
CA GLY A 238 5.32 7.59 -4.64
C GLY A 238 4.08 8.34 -5.13
N LEU A 239 3.95 9.63 -4.85
CA LEU A 239 2.86 10.47 -5.36
C LEU A 239 2.94 10.69 -6.88
N LEU A 240 4.15 10.80 -7.44
CA LEU A 240 4.34 10.89 -8.90
C LEU A 240 3.98 9.57 -9.58
N MET A 241 4.54 8.47 -9.08
CA MET A 241 4.24 7.11 -9.52
C MET A 241 2.73 6.85 -9.53
N ALA A 242 2.03 7.21 -8.45
CA ALA A 242 0.59 7.02 -8.35
C ALA A 242 -0.17 7.71 -9.50
N LYS A 243 0.19 8.96 -9.82
CA LYS A 243 -0.42 9.72 -10.91
C LYS A 243 -0.06 9.14 -12.27
N ASP A 244 1.18 8.69 -12.43
CA ASP A 244 1.68 8.19 -13.70
C ASP A 244 1.05 6.84 -14.04
N VAL A 245 0.83 5.96 -13.07
CA VAL A 245 0.03 4.74 -13.25
C VAL A 245 -1.42 5.09 -13.60
N GLU A 246 -2.06 6.01 -12.87
CA GLU A 246 -3.46 6.40 -13.13
C GLU A 246 -3.67 6.97 -14.54
N LYS A 247 -2.72 7.78 -15.06
CA LYS A 247 -2.76 8.28 -16.46
C LYS A 247 -2.71 7.16 -17.51
N ARG A 248 -2.18 5.99 -17.15
CA ARG A 248 -2.06 4.83 -18.04
C ARG A 248 -3.28 3.92 -17.99
N LEU A 249 -4.17 4.06 -17.02
CA LEU A 249 -5.40 3.28 -16.93
C LEU A 249 -6.32 3.54 -18.12
N ARG A 250 -7.02 2.49 -18.56
CA ARG A 250 -7.92 2.48 -19.72
C ARG A 250 -9.26 1.83 -19.42
N ASN A 251 -9.38 1.04 -18.36
CA ASN A 251 -10.63 0.36 -18.04
C ASN A 251 -11.74 1.39 -17.72
N PRO A 252 -12.91 1.35 -18.39
CA PRO A 252 -13.97 2.35 -18.20
C PRO A 252 -14.44 2.51 -16.75
N LYS A 253 -14.42 1.42 -15.96
CA LYS A 253 -14.78 1.47 -14.54
C LYS A 253 -13.75 2.25 -13.74
N ASN A 254 -12.46 2.04 -13.99
CA ASN A 254 -11.38 2.78 -13.33
C ASN A 254 -11.43 4.26 -13.72
N LEU A 255 -11.59 4.56 -15.00
CA LEU A 255 -11.72 5.94 -15.49
C LEU A 255 -12.88 6.68 -14.84
N LYS A 256 -14.07 6.05 -14.75
CA LYS A 256 -15.23 6.63 -14.05
C LYS A 256 -14.95 6.92 -12.57
N LEU A 257 -14.22 6.05 -11.88
CA LEU A 257 -13.85 6.26 -10.47
C LEU A 257 -12.88 7.45 -10.33
N LEU A 258 -11.93 7.60 -11.25
CA LEU A 258 -11.01 8.75 -11.28
C LEU A 258 -11.75 10.06 -11.56
N GLU A 259 -12.71 10.07 -12.50
CA GLU A 259 -13.57 11.23 -12.78
C GLU A 259 -14.39 11.68 -11.56
N GLN A 260 -14.80 10.71 -10.72
CA GLN A 260 -15.48 10.95 -9.44
C GLN A 260 -14.53 11.41 -8.31
N GLY A 261 -13.22 11.52 -8.62
CA GLY A 261 -12.19 11.96 -7.69
C GLY A 261 -11.63 10.89 -6.76
N HIS A 262 -11.93 9.61 -6.97
CA HIS A 262 -11.29 8.56 -6.20
C HIS A 262 -9.84 8.38 -6.67
N ALA A 263 -8.88 8.33 -5.74
CA ALA A 263 -7.56 7.80 -6.03
C ALA A 263 -7.62 6.27 -6.14
N LEU A 264 -7.11 5.72 -7.22
CA LEU A 264 -6.98 4.27 -7.44
C LEU A 264 -5.57 3.76 -7.12
N VAL A 265 -4.57 4.63 -7.20
CA VAL A 265 -3.24 4.41 -6.63
C VAL A 265 -3.06 5.36 -5.45
N GLY A 266 -3.23 4.83 -4.25
CA GLY A 266 -2.90 5.52 -3.00
C GLY A 266 -1.47 5.21 -2.54
N LEU A 267 -1.13 5.65 -1.35
CA LEU A 267 0.13 5.33 -0.67
C LEU A 267 -0.14 4.55 0.62
N ASN A 268 0.81 3.68 0.94
CA ASN A 268 1.02 3.05 2.24
C ASN A 268 2.38 3.51 2.78
N PRO A 269 2.53 4.76 3.26
CA PRO A 269 3.81 5.18 3.81
C PRO A 269 4.10 4.40 5.10
N GLU A 270 5.35 3.98 5.25
CA GLU A 270 5.86 3.40 6.49
C GLU A 270 6.71 4.43 7.24
N VAL A 271 6.52 4.55 8.56
CA VAL A 271 7.33 5.47 9.40
C VAL A 271 8.83 5.22 9.23
N GLY A 272 9.25 3.95 9.21
CA GLY A 272 10.64 3.54 9.01
C GLY A 272 11.21 4.04 7.69
N HIS A 273 10.55 3.69 6.60
CA HIS A 273 10.95 4.08 5.24
C HIS A 273 11.04 5.60 5.05
N VAL A 274 10.06 6.35 5.58
CA VAL A 274 10.07 7.82 5.55
C VAL A 274 11.30 8.38 6.27
N ARG A 275 11.64 7.83 7.44
CA ARG A 275 12.83 8.24 8.21
C ARG A 275 14.15 7.78 7.57
N MET A 276 14.18 6.62 6.92
CA MET A 276 15.32 6.19 6.12
C MET A 276 15.62 7.18 4.98
N GLY A 277 14.57 7.81 4.43
CA GLY A 277 14.64 8.80 3.36
C GLY A 277 14.92 10.24 3.83
N PHE A 278 15.17 10.45 5.13
CA PHE A 278 15.33 11.77 5.75
C PHE A 278 14.13 12.70 5.57
N GLU A 279 12.93 12.14 5.35
CA GLU A 279 11.69 12.91 5.27
C GLU A 279 11.13 13.20 6.68
N ASP A 280 10.42 14.32 6.82
CA ASP A 280 9.62 14.60 8.02
C ASP A 280 8.30 13.80 7.94
N VAL A 281 7.99 13.05 8.99
CA VAL A 281 6.84 12.13 9.00
C VAL A 281 5.51 12.87 8.88
N ALA A 282 5.34 13.96 9.63
CA ALA A 282 4.11 14.74 9.60
C ALA A 282 3.90 15.39 8.22
N TYR A 283 4.97 15.97 7.66
CA TYR A 283 4.97 16.54 6.32
C TYR A 283 4.63 15.49 5.26
N ALA A 284 5.32 14.34 5.26
CA ALA A 284 5.11 13.27 4.30
C ALA A 284 3.65 12.82 4.30
N TYR A 285 3.10 12.48 5.47
CA TYR A 285 1.72 12.00 5.59
C TYR A 285 0.71 13.08 5.21
N ALA A 286 0.95 14.34 5.59
CA ALA A 286 0.09 15.46 5.19
C ALA A 286 0.07 15.68 3.68
N ARG A 287 1.20 15.47 2.98
CA ARG A 287 1.27 15.54 1.51
C ARG A 287 0.39 14.47 0.85
N VAL A 288 0.36 13.26 1.42
CA VAL A 288 -0.49 12.17 0.92
C VAL A 288 -1.96 12.44 1.19
N LEU A 289 -2.31 12.84 2.41
CA LEU A 289 -3.68 13.19 2.80
C LEU A 289 -4.25 14.31 1.93
N ARG A 290 -3.43 15.32 1.63
CA ARG A 290 -3.82 16.45 0.76
C ARG A 290 -4.30 16.02 -0.62
N GLU A 291 -3.86 14.87 -1.12
CA GLU A 291 -4.30 14.32 -2.41
C GLU A 291 -5.41 13.27 -2.29
N GLY A 292 -5.89 12.97 -1.08
CA GLY A 292 -6.87 11.90 -0.88
C GLY A 292 -6.29 10.52 -1.16
N ARG A 293 -4.98 10.35 -0.96
CA ARG A 293 -4.23 9.14 -1.36
C ARG A 293 -3.78 8.29 -0.18
N LEU A 294 -4.09 8.62 1.08
CA LEU A 294 -3.62 7.80 2.21
C LEU A 294 -4.52 6.57 2.34
N ALA A 295 -4.11 5.48 1.70
CA ALA A 295 -4.91 4.26 1.59
C ALA A 295 -4.71 3.33 2.79
N HIS A 296 -3.48 3.27 3.28
CA HIS A 296 -3.05 2.48 4.44
C HIS A 296 -1.83 3.16 5.07
N VAL A 297 -1.39 2.70 6.24
CA VAL A 297 -0.14 3.14 6.88
C VAL A 297 0.55 1.96 7.54
N HIS A 298 1.87 1.95 7.54
CA HIS A 298 2.66 1.06 8.38
C HIS A 298 3.39 1.85 9.46
N LEU A 299 3.22 1.41 10.71
CA LEU A 299 3.70 2.11 11.89
C LEU A 299 4.74 1.24 12.60
N ASN A 300 5.99 1.63 12.48
CA ASN A 300 7.12 1.04 13.18
C ASN A 300 8.05 2.14 13.72
N SER A 301 9.23 1.76 14.20
CA SER A 301 10.20 2.68 14.78
C SER A 301 11.56 2.50 14.14
N GLN A 302 12.17 3.60 13.72
CA GLN A 302 13.45 3.56 13.03
C GLN A 302 14.32 4.77 13.39
N PRO A 303 15.59 4.61 13.80
CA PRO A 303 16.54 5.72 13.87
C PRO A 303 16.74 6.38 12.49
N LEU A 304 17.01 7.68 12.46
CA LEU A 304 17.13 8.43 11.20
C LEU A 304 18.28 7.87 10.33
N GLY A 305 17.99 7.49 9.08
CA GLY A 305 18.99 7.10 8.08
C GLY A 305 19.69 5.75 8.28
N ASN A 306 19.04 4.76 8.93
CA ASN A 306 19.64 3.44 9.21
C ASN A 306 19.05 2.30 8.35
N TYR A 307 19.59 1.08 8.49
CA TYR A 307 19.01 -0.16 7.92
C TYR A 307 17.65 -0.46 8.55
N ASP A 308 16.73 -1.03 7.78
CA ASP A 308 15.40 -1.44 8.27
C ASP A 308 15.46 -2.74 9.09
#